data_AF-A0A7V1E7A1-F1
#
_entry.id   AF-A0A7V1E7A1-F1
#
_cell.length_a   1.000
_cell.length_b   1.000
_cell.length_c   1.000
_cell.angle_alpha   90.00
_cell.angle_beta   90.00
_cell.angle_gamma   90.00
#
_symmetry.space_group_name_H-M   'P 1'
#
loop_
_entity.id
_entity.type
_entity.pdbx_description
1 polymer ?
#
loop_
_entity_poly.entity_id
_entity_poly.type
_entity_poly.pdbx_seq_one_letter_code
_entity_poly.pdbx_strand_id
1 'polypeptide(L)'
;MNSVTVKDQEELMELPFDQFQRYRVVSEFVDSIRTDEKSPLKILDVGGYPGLITDFLPDDDITIVDVVPGDMPNYHQYEGGKLPFEDTSFDLVCSCDTLEHVLPGDRQAFIGELARVSRDYLL
;
A
#
# COMPACT_ATOMS: atom_id res chain seq x y z
N MET A 1 8.82 -13.84 -17.91
CA MET A 1 9.16 -12.86 -16.85
C MET A 1 9.28 -11.52 -17.54
N ASN A 2 8.19 -10.77 -17.63
CA ASN A 2 8.28 -9.38 -18.05
C ASN A 2 8.80 -8.60 -16.84
N SER A 3 9.94 -7.93 -16.99
CA SER A 3 10.35 -6.90 -16.05
C SER A 3 9.28 -5.82 -16.06
N VAL A 4 8.56 -5.63 -14.95
CA VAL A 4 7.77 -4.41 -14.75
C VAL A 4 8.79 -3.28 -14.66
N THR A 5 8.79 -2.38 -15.64
CA THR A 5 9.65 -1.20 -15.63
C THR A 5 9.04 -0.20 -14.65
N VAL A 6 9.77 0.12 -13.58
CA VAL A 6 9.42 1.20 -12.65
C VAL A 6 9.42 2.53 -13.41
N LYS A 7 8.38 3.33 -13.24
CA LYS A 7 8.26 4.65 -13.88
C LYS A 7 9.35 5.61 -13.41
N ASP A 8 9.82 6.47 -14.30
CA ASP A 8 10.69 7.58 -13.91
C ASP A 8 9.92 8.78 -13.37
N GLN A 9 10.64 9.82 -12.90
CA GLN A 9 10.01 10.99 -12.30
C GLN A 9 9.14 11.79 -13.28
N GLU A 10 9.48 11.84 -14.57
CA GLU A 10 8.66 12.54 -15.56
C GLU A 10 7.36 11.78 -15.79
N GLU A 11 7.45 10.44 -15.93
CA GLU A 11 6.28 9.57 -16.09
C GLU A 11 5.35 9.58 -14.86
N LEU A 12 5.90 9.67 -13.65
CA LEU A 12 5.09 9.81 -12.43
C LEU A 12 4.31 11.12 -12.40
N MET A 13 4.92 12.22 -12.85
CA MET A 13 4.27 13.55 -12.87
C MET A 13 3.16 13.66 -13.92
N GLU A 14 3.06 12.72 -14.87
CA GLU A 14 1.98 12.62 -15.84
C GLU A 14 0.73 11.90 -15.31
N LEU A 15 0.80 11.28 -14.13
CA LEU A 15 -0.37 10.66 -13.48
C LEU A 15 -1.46 11.70 -13.18
N PRO A 16 -2.74 11.26 -13.10
CA PRO A 16 -3.79 12.09 -12.50
C PRO A 16 -3.34 12.64 -11.14
N PHE A 17 -3.61 13.92 -10.90
CA PHE A 17 -3.11 14.65 -9.74
C PHE A 17 -3.42 13.93 -8.42
N ASP A 18 -4.62 13.35 -8.29
CA ASP A 18 -5.04 12.58 -7.13
C ASP A 18 -4.18 11.33 -6.89
N GLN A 19 -3.87 10.59 -7.95
CA GLN A 19 -3.02 9.39 -7.88
C GLN A 19 -1.58 9.76 -7.55
N PHE A 20 -1.05 10.81 -8.20
CA PHE A 20 0.29 11.29 -7.90
C PHE A 20 0.41 11.77 -6.46
N GLN A 21 -0.47 12.68 -6.03
CA GLN A 21 -0.41 13.29 -4.70
C GLN A 21 -0.49 12.22 -3.61
N ARG A 22 -1.41 11.26 -3.74
CA ARG A 22 -1.60 10.18 -2.77
C ARG A 22 -0.31 9.41 -2.52
N TYR A 23 0.27 8.82 -3.56
CA TYR A 23 1.47 7.99 -3.38
C TYR A 23 2.73 8.82 -3.17
N ARG A 24 2.74 10.09 -3.59
CA ARG A 24 3.80 11.03 -3.21
C ARG A 24 3.80 11.29 -1.70
N VAL A 25 2.65 11.46 -1.08
CA VAL A 25 2.54 11.62 0.39
C VAL A 25 3.00 10.35 1.11
N VAL A 26 2.63 9.16 0.62
CA VAL A 26 3.12 7.88 1.18
C VAL A 26 4.64 7.80 1.06
N SER A 27 5.21 8.12 -0.10
CA SER A 27 6.66 8.13 -0.33
C SER A 27 7.39 9.09 0.61
N GLU A 28 6.90 10.33 0.76
CA GLU A 28 7.49 11.30 1.68
C GLU A 28 7.40 10.85 3.15
N PHE A 29 6.31 10.18 3.52
CA PHE A 29 6.18 9.60 4.85
C PHE A 29 7.18 8.48 5.08
N VAL A 30 7.31 7.54 4.14
CA VAL A 30 8.28 6.45 4.17
C VAL A 30 9.71 6.99 4.31
N ASP A 31 10.08 8.00 3.52
CA ASP A 31 11.39 8.65 3.61
C ASP A 31 11.62 9.29 5.00
N SER A 32 10.57 9.82 5.63
CA SER A 32 10.67 10.46 6.94
C SER A 32 10.85 9.49 8.11
N ILE A 33 10.35 8.25 7.99
CA ILE A 33 10.46 7.21 9.02
C ILE A 33 11.66 6.29 8.81
N ARG A 34 12.28 6.32 7.62
CA ARG A 34 13.43 5.49 7.29
C ARG A 34 14.65 5.93 8.10
N THR A 35 15.13 5.05 8.97
CA THR A 35 16.31 5.32 9.81
C THR A 35 17.64 4.95 9.14
N ASP A 36 17.60 4.05 8.15
CA ASP A 36 18.75 3.63 7.34
C ASP A 36 18.32 3.52 5.88
N GLU A 37 18.99 4.28 5.00
CA GLU A 37 18.71 4.34 3.56
C GLU A 37 18.73 2.97 2.87
N LYS A 38 19.42 1.98 3.45
CA LYS A 38 19.62 0.66 2.83
C LYS A 38 18.62 -0.40 3.27
N SER A 39 17.77 -0.12 4.25
CA SER A 39 16.84 -1.11 4.79
C SER A 39 15.46 -0.94 4.16
N PRO A 40 14.99 -1.90 3.33
CA PRO A 40 13.64 -1.86 2.78
C PRO A 40 12.61 -1.98 3.92
N LEU A 41 11.55 -1.17 3.86
CA LEU A 41 10.39 -1.36 4.72
C LEU A 41 9.47 -2.41 4.10
N LYS A 42 8.78 -3.17 4.95
CA LYS A 42 7.73 -4.08 4.51
C LYS A 42 6.38 -3.38 4.60
N ILE A 43 5.76 -3.14 3.46
CA ILE A 43 4.60 -2.25 3.32
C ILE A 43 3.41 -3.01 2.77
N LEU A 44 2.23 -2.83 3.39
CA LEU A 44 0.96 -3.33 2.89
C LEU A 44 0.11 -2.18 2.35
N ASP A 45 -0.26 -2.23 1.08
CA ASP A 45 -1.19 -1.30 0.44
C ASP A 45 -2.57 -1.93 0.28
N VAL A 46 -3.55 -1.43 1.03
CA VAL A 46 -4.93 -1.94 1.07
C VAL A 46 -5.85 -1.07 0.23
N GLY A 47 -6.47 -1.68 -0.79
CA GLY A 47 -7.18 -0.99 -1.87
C GLY A 47 -6.22 -0.43 -2.92
N GLY A 48 -5.05 -1.06 -3.06
CA GLY A 48 -3.93 -0.52 -3.82
C GLY A 48 -4.01 -0.70 -5.34
N TYR A 49 -5.07 -1.28 -5.91
CA TYR A 49 -5.15 -1.45 -7.37
C TYR A 49 -5.08 -0.08 -8.09
N PRO A 50 -4.28 0.07 -9.18
CA PRO A 50 -3.58 -0.95 -9.96
C PRO A 50 -2.11 -1.18 -9.56
N GLY A 51 -1.74 -0.87 -8.33
CA GLY A 51 -0.41 -1.08 -7.76
C GLY A 51 0.59 0.05 -7.99
N LEU A 52 0.11 1.28 -8.16
CA LEU A 52 0.96 2.46 -8.42
C LEU A 52 2.01 2.70 -7.32
N ILE A 53 1.76 2.29 -6.07
CA ILE A 53 2.71 2.44 -4.97
C ILE A 53 4.09 1.84 -5.28
N THR A 54 4.17 0.79 -6.11
CA THR A 54 5.45 0.17 -6.48
C THR A 54 6.32 1.08 -7.35
N ASP A 55 5.72 2.02 -8.07
CA ASP A 55 6.47 3.02 -8.85
C ASP A 55 7.04 4.11 -7.94
N PHE A 56 6.40 4.39 -6.79
CA PHE A 56 6.82 5.41 -5.83
C PHE A 56 7.82 4.88 -4.79
N LEU A 57 7.79 3.58 -4.51
CA LEU A 57 8.60 2.91 -3.49
C LEU A 57 9.32 1.69 -4.08
N PRO A 58 10.18 1.86 -5.10
CA PRO A 58 10.77 0.74 -5.83
C PRO A 58 11.77 -0.09 -5.01
N ASP A 59 12.28 0.48 -3.92
CA ASP A 59 13.29 -0.15 -3.05
C ASP A 59 12.67 -0.86 -1.83
N ASP A 60 11.33 -0.85 -1.66
CA ASP A 60 10.64 -1.44 -0.51
C ASP A 60 9.93 -2.76 -0.85
N ASP A 61 9.64 -3.57 0.18
CA ASP A 61 8.91 -4.83 0.05
C ASP A 61 7.40 -4.57 0.12
N ILE A 62 6.80 -4.35 -1.06
CA ILE A 62 5.38 -4.03 -1.20
C ILE A 62 4.54 -5.30 -1.34
N THR A 63 3.49 -5.40 -0.53
CA THR A 63 2.35 -6.30 -0.72
C THR A 63 1.10 -5.47 -0.98
N ILE A 64 0.30 -5.84 -1.98
CA ILE A 64 -0.95 -5.16 -2.32
C ILE A 64 -2.13 -6.09 -2.07
N VAL A 65 -3.20 -5.56 -1.50
CA VAL A 65 -4.48 -6.26 -1.41
C VAL A 65 -5.62 -5.40 -1.93
N ASP A 66 -6.57 -6.00 -2.63
CA ASP A 66 -7.73 -5.30 -3.16
C ASP A 66 -8.90 -6.26 -3.38
N VAL A 67 -10.13 -5.75 -3.45
CA VAL A 67 -11.31 -6.53 -3.86
C VAL A 67 -11.30 -6.83 -5.36
N VAL A 68 -10.66 -5.96 -6.15
CA VAL A 68 -10.48 -6.11 -7.59
C VAL A 68 -9.49 -7.25 -7.86
N PRO A 69 -9.68 -8.07 -8.90
CA PRO A 69 -8.67 -9.04 -9.30
C PRO A 69 -7.48 -8.33 -9.98
N GLY A 70 -6.27 -8.68 -9.58
CA GLY A 70 -5.02 -8.18 -10.14
C GLY A 70 -4.07 -9.32 -10.45
N ASP A 71 -3.28 -9.16 -11.51
CA ASP A 71 -2.23 -10.10 -11.93
C ASP A 71 -0.88 -9.39 -11.90
N MET A 72 -0.36 -9.19 -10.69
CA MET A 72 0.94 -8.57 -10.45
C MET A 72 1.64 -9.23 -9.26
N PRO A 73 2.99 -9.12 -9.16
CA PRO A 73 3.73 -9.68 -8.04
C PRO A 73 3.22 -9.17 -6.69
N ASN A 74 3.22 -10.03 -5.67
CA ASN A 74 2.82 -9.71 -4.29
C ASN A 74 1.43 -9.07 -4.16
N TYR A 75 0.50 -9.42 -5.06
CA TYR A 75 -0.89 -8.99 -5.03
C TYR A 75 -1.81 -10.10 -4.53
N HIS A 76 -2.73 -9.77 -3.63
CA HIS A 76 -3.76 -10.70 -3.17
C HIS A 76 -5.17 -10.10 -3.31
N GLN A 77 -6.03 -10.79 -4.05
CA GLN A 77 -7.45 -10.44 -4.03
C GLN A 77 -8.06 -10.76 -2.66
N TYR A 78 -8.81 -9.82 -2.10
CA TYR A 78 -9.33 -9.87 -0.75
C TYR A 78 -10.66 -9.13 -0.63
N GLU A 79 -11.72 -9.84 -0.19
CA GLU A 79 -13.10 -9.33 -0.14
C GLU A 79 -13.52 -8.73 1.21
N GLY A 80 -12.57 -8.55 2.15
CA GLY A 80 -12.83 -8.03 3.49
C GLY A 80 -12.82 -9.08 4.61
N GLY A 81 -13.04 -8.64 5.85
CA GLY A 81 -12.99 -9.49 7.05
C GLY A 81 -11.61 -9.49 7.73
N LYS A 82 -11.00 -10.67 7.88
CA LYS A 82 -9.64 -10.84 8.43
C LYS A 82 -8.62 -11.03 7.31
N LEU A 83 -7.60 -10.20 7.25
CA LEU A 83 -6.48 -10.31 6.32
C LEU A 83 -5.68 -11.59 6.60
N PRO A 84 -5.16 -12.28 5.57
CA PRO A 84 -4.43 -13.54 5.72
C PRO A 84 -2.96 -13.31 6.13
N PHE A 85 -2.72 -12.35 7.02
CA PHE A 85 -1.40 -12.00 7.53
C PHE A 85 -1.37 -12.11 9.06
N GLU A 86 -0.21 -12.43 9.60
CA GLU A 86 0.04 -12.45 11.04
C GLU A 86 -0.05 -11.05 11.65
N ASP A 87 -0.24 -10.98 12.96
CA ASP A 87 -0.20 -9.71 13.68
C ASP A 87 1.17 -9.04 13.50
N THR A 88 1.22 -7.71 13.37
CA THR A 88 2.44 -6.90 13.27
C THR A 88 3.43 -7.30 12.15
N SER A 89 2.90 -7.83 11.04
CA SER A 89 3.71 -8.40 9.95
C SER A 89 4.27 -7.38 8.95
N PHE A 90 3.82 -6.12 9.00
CA PHE A 90 4.24 -5.02 8.12
C PHE A 90 4.72 -3.81 8.94
N ASP A 91 5.81 -3.17 8.52
CA ASP A 91 6.30 -1.93 9.13
C ASP A 91 5.25 -0.81 9.01
N LEU A 92 4.70 -0.70 7.80
CA LEU A 92 3.69 0.28 7.42
C LEU A 92 2.52 -0.41 6.72
N VAL A 93 1.31 -0.04 7.11
CA VAL A 93 0.08 -0.35 6.37
C VAL A 93 -0.46 0.98 5.86
N CYS A 94 -0.77 1.08 4.57
CA CYS A 94 -1.47 2.22 4.00
C CYS A 94 -2.81 1.81 3.39
N SER A 95 -3.81 2.66 3.51
CA SER A 95 -5.09 2.48 2.82
C SER A 95 -5.63 3.82 2.36
N CYS A 96 -5.42 4.10 1.08
CA CYS A 96 -5.81 5.37 0.47
C CYS A 96 -7.10 5.20 -0.33
N ASP A 97 -8.08 6.07 -0.11
CA ASP A 97 -9.37 6.08 -0.83
C ASP A 97 -10.07 4.70 -0.89
N THR A 98 -9.99 3.97 0.23
CA THR A 98 -10.63 2.65 0.40
C THR A 98 -11.76 2.65 1.43
N LEU A 99 -11.64 3.46 2.49
CA LEU A 99 -12.55 3.44 3.63
C LEU A 99 -13.99 3.86 3.26
N GLU A 100 -14.15 4.70 2.24
CA GLU A 100 -15.43 5.13 1.68
C GLU A 100 -16.22 3.97 1.08
N HIS A 101 -15.54 2.91 0.63
CA HIS A 101 -16.14 1.70 0.08
C HIS A 101 -16.52 0.70 1.18
N VAL A 102 -15.99 0.86 2.40
CA VAL A 102 -16.33 0.02 3.54
C VAL A 102 -17.66 0.48 4.15
N LEU A 103 -18.58 -0.49 4.35
CA LEU A 103 -19.88 -0.25 4.98
C LEU A 103 -19.70 0.42 6.36
N PRO A 104 -20.53 1.41 6.73
CA PRO A 104 -20.35 2.16 7.98
C PRO A 104 -20.24 1.29 9.24
N GLY A 105 -20.96 0.17 9.30
CA GLY A 105 -20.92 -0.77 10.44
C GLY A 105 -19.60 -1.54 10.56
N ASP A 106 -18.86 -1.69 9.46
CA ASP A 106 -17.66 -2.52 9.37
C ASP A 106 -16.36 -1.71 9.45
N ARG A 107 -16.42 -0.38 9.36
CA ARG A 107 -15.24 0.50 9.35
C ARG A 107 -14.32 0.33 10.56
N GLN A 108 -14.90 0.14 11.75
CA GLN A 108 -14.10 -0.09 12.97
C GLN A 108 -13.37 -1.44 12.91
N ALA A 109 -14.03 -2.48 12.40
CA ALA A 109 -13.40 -3.79 12.22
C ALA A 109 -12.31 -3.73 11.15
N PHE A 110 -12.56 -3.02 10.05
CA PHE A 110 -11.59 -2.78 8.99
C PHE A 110 -10.33 -2.06 9.52
N ILE A 111 -10.49 -0.90 10.18
CA ILE A 111 -9.36 -0.17 10.76
C ILE A 111 -8.64 -1.01 11.82
N GLY A 112 -9.38 -1.75 12.66
CA GLY A 112 -8.80 -2.66 13.65
C GLY A 112 -7.97 -3.77 13.01
N GLU A 113 -8.40 -4.27 11.85
CA GLU A 113 -7.67 -5.27 11.09
C GLU A 113 -6.40 -4.71 10.44
N LEU A 114 -6.44 -3.48 9.91
CA LEU A 114 -5.24 -2.78 9.42
C LEU A 114 -4.23 -2.53 10.55
N ALA A 115 -4.73 -2.10 11.70
CA ALA A 115 -3.91 -1.88 12.89
C ALA A 115 -3.31 -3.19 13.43
N ARG A 116 -4.04 -4.31 13.33
CA ARG A 116 -3.55 -5.64 13.77
C ARG A 116 -2.31 -6.07 12.99
N VAL A 117 -2.31 -5.88 11.67
CA VAL A 117 -1.20 -6.32 10.80
C VAL A 117 -0.08 -5.27 10.69
N SER A 118 -0.34 -4.04 11.10
CA SER A 118 0.66 -2.97 11.24
C SER A 118 1.53 -3.19 12.49
N ARG A 119 2.84 -3.00 12.34
CA ARG A 119 3.83 -3.01 13.43
C ARG A 119 4.01 -1.62 14.02
N ASP A 120 4.33 -0.64 13.17
CA ASP A 120 4.76 0.69 13.61
C ASP A 120 3.81 1.79 13.13
N TYR A 121 3.34 1.73 11.87
CA TYR A 121 2.56 2.81 11.26
C TYR A 121 1.34 2.32 10.48
N LEU A 122 0.24 3.07 10.59
CA LEU A 122 -0.97 2.94 9.78
C LEU A 122 -1.29 4.30 9.17
N LEU A 123 -1.36 4.37 7.84
CA LEU A 123 -1.62 5.57 7.05
C LEU A 123 -2.95 5.49 6.31
#